data_AF-A0A1I1HCM2-F1
#
_entry.id   AF-A0A1I1HCM2-F1
#
_cell.length_a   1.000
_cell.length_b   1.000
_cell.length_c   1.000
_cell.angle_alpha   90.00
_cell.angle_beta   90.00
_cell.angle_gamma   90.00
#
_symmetry.space_group_name_H-M   'P 1'
#
loop_
_entity.id
_entity.type
_entity.pdbx_description
1 polymer ?
#
loop_
_entity_poly.entity_id
_entity_poly.type
_entity_poly.pdbx_seq_one_letter_code
_entity_poly.pdbx_strand_id
1 'polypeptide(L)'
;MKKKLFKKVVASVSAAALGVAALAGCGSSSEQPAAKADSTASEASAQTGDENKIYRTLDEIKESGKVNIGVFSDKNPFGYVDENGAYQGYDVYFAERIGKDLGVEINYVSTEAASRVEYLETGKVDIVLANFTVTEERAQKVDFALPYMNVALGVVSHEDNVIEDLSQISADDQVIVISGTTAETYLEKNYPDIKLQKFDTYATAKTSFENGTGVAWANDNTEVIAYAIENHGYVVGIPSLGSQDTIAPAVSKGNSTLLDWLNNEIVSLGGENFFHADYEATLIDTYGKDYEETLVVEGGKVAGSTETAAAGTASDAAALDIVPGNGETIKIAASPVPHAEILAKAADILKDYGYNLDIVEFEDYVQPNLVVESGEFDANYMEHVPYLNSFNEEQGTHIVDAGDIHYEPFGIYPGKKKSLDEVADGDKIAIPNDTTNEARALLLLQDNGLLKLKDGADLKVTVNDIVENPYNIEFVELEAAQVARVVNEVSYVVLNGNYALEAGYSVGKDSIAYESSDSVAAKTYVNIIGVLDGNENSDKIKALVTVLRSADIKKFIEDTYDGAVIFFES
;
A
#
# COMPACT_ATOMS: atom_id res chain seq x y z
N MET A 1 -0.26 22.18 -55.92
CA MET A 1 -0.32 21.69 -57.31
C MET A 1 0.17 20.24 -57.34
N LYS A 2 -0.70 19.31 -57.82
CA LYS A 2 -0.48 18.04 -58.58
C LYS A 2 0.78 17.18 -58.26
N LYS A 3 0.62 15.94 -57.73
CA LYS A 3 0.32 14.61 -58.38
C LYS A 3 1.56 14.00 -59.08
N LYS A 4 1.96 12.70 -59.06
CA LYS A 4 1.41 11.31 -58.88
C LYS A 4 2.65 10.37 -58.72
N LEU A 5 2.73 9.21 -58.06
CA LEU A 5 1.91 7.97 -57.95
C LEU A 5 2.04 6.96 -59.13
N PHE A 6 2.64 5.78 -58.87
CA PHE A 6 2.51 4.50 -59.63
C PHE A 6 2.87 3.34 -58.66
N LYS A 7 1.97 2.50 -58.13
CA LYS A 7 1.03 1.46 -58.60
C LYS A 7 1.59 0.01 -58.63
N LYS A 8 0.95 -0.83 -57.81
CA LYS A 8 1.01 -2.31 -57.69
C LYS A 8 0.56 -3.04 -58.95
N VAL A 9 1.01 -4.29 -59.12
CA VAL A 9 0.26 -5.38 -59.78
C VAL A 9 0.38 -6.65 -58.95
N VAL A 10 -0.78 -7.28 -58.73
CA VAL A 10 -1.03 -8.59 -58.09
C VAL A 10 -1.32 -9.60 -59.20
N ALA A 11 -0.89 -10.86 -59.06
CA ALA A 11 -1.64 -12.01 -59.58
C ALA A 11 -1.18 -13.32 -58.91
N SER A 12 -2.12 -13.95 -58.22
CA SER A 12 -2.11 -15.29 -57.65
C SER A 12 -2.72 -16.29 -58.65
N VAL A 13 -2.18 -17.50 -58.75
CA VAL A 13 -2.88 -18.69 -59.29
C VAL A 13 -2.41 -19.95 -58.55
N SER A 14 -3.39 -20.67 -58.00
CA SER A 14 -3.30 -21.97 -57.32
C SER A 14 -3.35 -23.13 -58.32
N ALA A 15 -2.73 -24.28 -58.02
CA ALA A 15 -3.21 -25.59 -58.48
C ALA A 15 -2.62 -26.73 -57.62
N ALA A 16 -3.52 -27.51 -57.01
CA ALA A 16 -3.25 -28.77 -56.33
C ALA A 16 -3.29 -29.93 -57.34
N ALA A 17 -2.50 -30.99 -57.09
CA ALA A 17 -2.73 -32.31 -57.65
C ALA A 17 -2.20 -33.42 -56.72
N LEU A 18 -3.12 -34.27 -56.27
CA LEU A 18 -2.91 -35.56 -55.60
C LEU A 18 -2.39 -36.62 -56.60
N GLY A 19 -1.61 -37.58 -56.10
CA GLY A 19 -1.25 -38.80 -56.83
C GLY A 19 -0.77 -39.91 -55.89
N VAL A 20 -1.68 -40.83 -55.55
CA VAL A 20 -1.44 -42.09 -54.83
C VAL A 20 -0.89 -43.13 -55.80
N ALA A 21 0.10 -43.92 -55.37
CA ALA A 21 0.36 -45.24 -55.94
C ALA A 21 0.80 -46.21 -54.82
N ALA A 22 0.00 -47.25 -54.63
CA ALA A 22 0.27 -48.41 -53.79
C ALA A 22 0.43 -49.66 -54.68
N LEU A 23 0.91 -50.74 -54.04
CA LEU A 23 0.97 -52.17 -54.41
C LEU A 23 2.42 -52.67 -54.59
N ALA A 24 2.83 -53.87 -54.18
CA ALA A 24 2.42 -54.87 -53.18
C ALA A 24 3.32 -56.10 -53.39
N GLY A 25 3.58 -56.85 -52.31
CA GLY A 25 3.89 -58.29 -52.33
C GLY A 25 5.30 -58.68 -51.89
N CYS A 26 5.57 -59.80 -51.24
CA CYS A 26 4.76 -60.78 -50.47
C CYS A 26 5.75 -61.85 -49.91
N GLY A 27 5.42 -62.48 -48.77
CA GLY A 27 5.96 -63.79 -48.33
C GLY A 27 6.78 -63.73 -47.02
N SER A 28 6.21 -64.00 -45.83
CA SER A 28 5.94 -65.33 -45.19
C SER A 28 7.19 -65.92 -44.51
N SER A 29 7.24 -66.43 -43.27
CA SER A 29 6.38 -66.50 -42.06
C SER A 29 7.20 -67.32 -41.02
N SER A 30 6.80 -67.26 -39.74
CA SER A 30 7.35 -67.93 -38.52
C SER A 30 8.60 -67.29 -37.88
N GLU A 31 8.74 -67.15 -36.56
CA GLU A 31 7.83 -67.01 -35.42
C GLU A 31 8.76 -66.67 -34.23
N GLN A 32 8.74 -65.45 -33.71
CA GLN A 32 9.08 -65.12 -32.32
C GLN A 32 8.65 -63.66 -32.02
N PRO A 33 7.70 -63.38 -31.10
CA PRO A 33 7.24 -62.02 -30.86
C PRO A 33 8.20 -61.27 -29.93
N ALA A 34 8.59 -60.08 -30.36
CA ALA A 34 9.12 -59.04 -29.50
C ALA A 34 8.04 -58.59 -28.52
N ALA A 35 8.45 -58.34 -27.27
CA ALA A 35 7.62 -57.78 -26.22
C ALA A 35 7.01 -56.45 -26.69
N LYS A 36 5.69 -56.46 -26.90
CA LYS A 36 4.89 -55.24 -26.98
C LYS A 36 4.28 -54.98 -25.61
N ALA A 37 4.31 -53.71 -25.25
CA ALA A 37 3.48 -53.09 -24.24
C ALA A 37 2.07 -53.67 -24.31
N ASP A 38 1.60 -54.19 -23.18
CA ASP A 38 0.22 -54.58 -23.01
C ASP A 38 -0.53 -53.39 -22.41
N SER A 39 -1.33 -52.78 -23.27
CA SER A 39 -2.44 -51.93 -22.91
C SER A 39 -3.56 -52.81 -22.38
N THR A 40 -3.71 -52.88 -21.06
CA THR A 40 -4.99 -53.25 -20.45
C THR A 40 -5.51 -52.06 -19.68
N ALA A 41 -6.41 -51.33 -20.35
CA ALA A 41 -7.39 -50.49 -19.71
C ALA A 41 -8.21 -51.37 -18.75
N SER A 42 -8.21 -51.00 -17.47
CA SER A 42 -9.26 -51.36 -16.54
C SER A 42 -9.92 -50.07 -16.10
N GLU A 43 -10.98 -49.71 -16.81
CA GLU A 43 -11.95 -48.75 -16.31
C GLU A 43 -12.59 -49.30 -15.04
N ALA A 44 -12.35 -48.61 -13.93
CA ALA A 44 -13.33 -48.45 -12.88
C ALA A 44 -13.48 -46.93 -12.64
N SER A 45 -14.51 -46.39 -13.28
CA SER A 45 -15.12 -45.08 -13.05
C SER A 45 -15.57 -44.92 -11.59
N ALA A 46 -15.73 -43.75 -10.98
CA ALA A 46 -15.60 -42.35 -11.38
C ALA A 46 -15.62 -41.50 -10.09
N GLN A 47 -15.00 -40.32 -10.09
CA GLN A 47 -15.73 -39.05 -9.90
C GLN A 47 -14.84 -37.82 -10.19
N THR A 48 -15.16 -37.17 -11.32
CA THR A 48 -15.10 -35.72 -11.60
C THR A 48 -13.79 -34.96 -11.28
N GLY A 49 -12.82 -35.01 -12.20
CA GLY A 49 -11.74 -34.03 -12.30
C GLY A 49 -12.08 -32.98 -13.36
N ASP A 50 -11.97 -31.71 -13.01
CA ASP A 50 -12.30 -30.55 -13.84
C ASP A 50 -11.37 -30.50 -15.08
N GLU A 51 -11.93 -30.60 -16.29
CA GLU A 51 -11.18 -30.72 -17.57
C GLU A 51 -10.33 -29.48 -17.94
N ASN A 52 -10.18 -28.51 -17.03
CA ASN A 52 -9.56 -27.19 -17.27
C ASN A 52 -8.44 -26.82 -16.27
N LYS A 53 -8.03 -27.74 -15.38
CA LYS A 53 -7.05 -27.44 -14.32
C LYS A 53 -5.60 -27.70 -14.78
N ILE A 54 -4.76 -26.67 -14.78
CA ILE A 54 -3.36 -26.71 -15.27
C ILE A 54 -2.33 -26.98 -14.14
N TYR A 55 -2.76 -26.98 -12.87
CA TYR A 55 -1.89 -27.10 -11.70
C TYR A 55 -2.17 -28.37 -10.87
N ARG A 56 -1.17 -28.80 -10.08
CA ARG A 56 -1.30 -29.89 -9.10
C ARG A 56 -1.83 -29.35 -7.76
N THR A 57 -2.80 -30.03 -7.14
CA THR A 57 -3.19 -29.75 -5.74
C THR A 57 -2.07 -30.14 -4.78
N LEU A 58 -2.19 -29.68 -3.53
CA LEU A 58 -1.36 -30.15 -2.42
C LEU A 58 -1.31 -31.69 -2.31
N ASP A 59 -2.46 -32.36 -2.42
CA ASP A 59 -2.53 -33.82 -2.31
C ASP A 59 -1.84 -34.52 -3.48
N GLU A 60 -1.99 -34.01 -4.71
CA GLU A 60 -1.30 -34.55 -5.89
C GLU A 60 0.22 -34.38 -5.78
N ILE A 61 0.68 -33.27 -5.21
CA ILE A 61 2.10 -33.03 -4.93
C ILE A 61 2.61 -34.04 -3.89
N LYS A 62 1.91 -34.21 -2.77
CA LYS A 62 2.26 -35.17 -1.71
C LYS A 62 2.25 -36.62 -2.21
N GLU A 63 1.26 -37.00 -3.01
CA GLU A 63 1.17 -38.34 -3.61
C GLU A 63 2.31 -38.61 -4.59
N SER A 64 2.69 -37.59 -5.38
CA SER A 64 3.83 -37.71 -6.30
C SER A 64 5.19 -37.80 -5.59
N GLY A 65 5.26 -37.39 -4.32
CA GLY A 65 6.49 -37.30 -3.54
C GLY A 65 7.45 -36.21 -4.01
N LYS A 66 7.00 -35.27 -4.87
CA LYS A 66 7.86 -34.26 -5.51
C LYS A 66 7.17 -32.93 -5.80
N VAL A 67 7.78 -31.82 -5.38
CA VAL A 67 7.36 -30.44 -5.68
C VAL A 67 8.33 -29.76 -6.65
N ASN A 68 7.81 -29.02 -7.62
CA ASN A 68 8.60 -28.23 -8.57
C ASN A 68 8.59 -26.76 -8.12
N ILE A 69 9.76 -26.23 -7.72
CA ILE A 69 9.89 -24.85 -7.22
C ILE A 69 10.77 -24.06 -8.19
N GLY A 70 10.23 -22.97 -8.73
CA GLY A 70 10.94 -22.02 -9.57
C GLY A 70 11.77 -21.06 -8.75
N VAL A 71 13.09 -21.05 -8.94
CA VAL A 71 14.05 -20.17 -8.22
C VAL A 71 15.02 -19.52 -9.22
N PHE A 72 15.64 -18.40 -8.83
CA PHE A 72 16.76 -17.84 -9.59
C PHE A 72 17.99 -18.75 -9.52
N SER A 73 18.84 -18.70 -10.55
CA SER A 73 20.13 -19.40 -10.58
C SER A 73 21.33 -18.45 -10.69
N ASP A 74 21.10 -17.16 -10.90
CA ASP A 74 22.12 -16.14 -11.15
C ASP A 74 21.93 -14.83 -10.34
N LYS A 75 21.07 -14.83 -9.31
CA LYS A 75 20.78 -13.66 -8.46
C LYS A 75 21.25 -13.86 -7.01
N ASN A 76 22.57 -13.82 -6.80
CA ASN A 76 23.16 -13.87 -5.45
C ASN A 76 22.87 -12.55 -4.70
N PRO A 77 22.43 -12.57 -3.41
CA PRO A 77 22.34 -13.72 -2.47
C PRO A 77 20.98 -14.41 -2.38
N PHE A 78 20.02 -14.10 -3.25
CA PHE A 78 18.64 -14.60 -3.15
C PHE A 78 18.44 -16.00 -3.73
N GLY A 79 18.93 -16.24 -4.94
CA GLY A 79 18.85 -17.54 -5.61
C GLY A 79 19.98 -17.68 -6.63
N TYR A 80 20.91 -18.57 -6.34
CA TYR A 80 22.08 -18.82 -7.19
C TYR A 80 22.53 -20.28 -7.12
N VAL A 81 23.35 -20.69 -8.08
CA VAL A 81 24.01 -22.00 -8.07
C VAL A 81 25.47 -21.82 -7.62
N ASP A 82 25.86 -22.55 -6.58
CA ASP A 82 27.23 -22.53 -6.05
C ASP A 82 28.23 -23.30 -6.93
N GLU A 83 29.50 -23.31 -6.54
CA GLU A 83 30.56 -24.02 -7.25
C GLU A 83 30.37 -25.55 -7.35
N ASN A 84 29.52 -26.12 -6.48
CA ASN A 84 29.19 -27.54 -6.46
C ASN A 84 27.96 -27.88 -7.32
N GLY A 85 27.33 -26.88 -7.93
CA GLY A 85 26.11 -27.04 -8.70
C GLY A 85 24.85 -27.13 -7.85
N ALA A 86 24.90 -26.75 -6.57
CA ALA A 86 23.77 -26.72 -5.66
C ALA A 86 23.12 -25.33 -5.64
N TYR A 87 21.78 -25.30 -5.61
CA TYR A 87 21.06 -24.05 -5.40
C TYR A 87 21.29 -23.55 -3.97
N GLN A 88 21.47 -22.25 -3.79
CA GLN A 88 21.72 -21.56 -2.52
C GLN A 88 21.04 -20.18 -2.53
N GLY A 89 20.86 -19.60 -1.34
CA GLY A 89 20.34 -18.24 -1.15
C GLY A 89 19.05 -18.19 -0.32
N TYR A 90 18.59 -16.98 -0.04
CA TYR A 90 17.41 -16.70 0.80
C TYR A 90 16.13 -17.41 0.29
N ASP A 91 15.86 -17.35 -1.02
CA ASP A 91 14.73 -18.06 -1.60
C ASP A 91 14.90 -19.59 -1.48
N VAL A 92 16.12 -20.08 -1.65
CA VAL A 92 16.40 -21.52 -1.60
C VAL A 92 16.30 -22.05 -0.17
N TYR A 93 16.69 -21.28 0.83
CA TYR A 93 16.58 -21.65 2.23
C TYR A 93 15.11 -21.86 2.63
N PHE A 94 14.21 -20.97 2.22
CA PHE A 94 12.77 -21.18 2.39
C PHE A 94 12.24 -22.36 1.57
N ALA A 95 12.70 -22.56 0.33
CA ALA A 95 12.30 -23.70 -0.48
C ALA A 95 12.65 -25.05 0.18
N GLU A 96 13.84 -25.18 0.77
CA GLU A 96 14.25 -26.37 1.53
C GLU A 96 13.31 -26.65 2.72
N ARG A 97 12.85 -25.60 3.42
CA ARG A 97 11.87 -25.74 4.49
C ARG A 97 10.53 -26.25 3.97
N ILE A 98 10.06 -25.73 2.84
CA ILE A 98 8.82 -26.19 2.18
C ILE A 98 8.90 -27.68 1.83
N GLY A 99 9.98 -28.13 1.18
CA GLY A 99 10.13 -29.54 0.81
C GLY A 99 10.13 -30.47 2.02
N LYS A 100 10.82 -30.06 3.09
CA LYS A 100 10.88 -30.79 4.35
C LYS A 100 9.50 -30.93 5.01
N ASP A 101 8.74 -29.84 5.13
CA ASP A 101 7.48 -29.84 5.88
C ASP A 101 6.32 -30.42 5.06
N LEU A 102 6.42 -30.40 3.72
CA LEU A 102 5.58 -31.22 2.83
C LEU A 102 5.92 -32.71 2.88
N GLY A 103 7.16 -33.07 3.24
CA GLY A 103 7.68 -34.44 3.19
C GLY A 103 7.93 -34.95 1.77
N VAL A 104 8.37 -34.07 0.85
CA VAL A 104 8.58 -34.37 -0.58
C VAL A 104 9.95 -33.92 -1.06
N GLU A 105 10.43 -34.48 -2.17
CA GLU A 105 11.65 -34.03 -2.84
C GLU A 105 11.41 -32.73 -3.62
N ILE A 106 12.35 -31.78 -3.55
CA ILE A 106 12.29 -30.54 -4.32
C ILE A 106 12.97 -30.76 -5.67
N ASN A 107 12.32 -30.27 -6.72
CA ASN A 107 12.96 -30.07 -8.02
C ASN A 107 12.97 -28.61 -8.38
N TYR A 108 14.15 -28.04 -8.20
CA TYR A 108 14.44 -26.67 -8.61
C TYR A 108 14.35 -26.52 -10.12
N VAL A 109 13.64 -25.47 -10.54
CA VAL A 109 13.51 -25.05 -11.93
C VAL A 109 14.09 -23.65 -12.04
N SER A 110 15.23 -23.51 -12.73
CA SER A 110 15.80 -22.19 -13.02
C SER A 110 14.78 -21.31 -13.72
N THR A 111 14.54 -20.13 -13.16
CA THR A 111 13.47 -19.23 -13.57
C THR A 111 14.01 -17.81 -13.74
N GLU A 112 13.82 -17.25 -14.93
CA GLU A 112 14.09 -15.86 -15.26
C GLU A 112 12.96 -14.94 -14.81
N ALA A 113 13.25 -13.66 -14.55
CA ALA A 113 12.27 -12.72 -14.01
C ALA A 113 11.02 -12.57 -14.89
N ALA A 114 11.20 -12.60 -16.22
CA ALA A 114 10.12 -12.51 -17.20
C ALA A 114 9.25 -13.77 -17.30
N SER A 115 9.77 -14.94 -16.89
CA SER A 115 9.12 -16.24 -17.07
C SER A 115 8.30 -16.72 -15.86
N ARG A 116 8.38 -16.01 -14.72
CA ARG A 116 7.71 -16.38 -13.45
C ARG A 116 6.21 -16.66 -13.60
N VAL A 117 5.47 -15.76 -14.24
CA VAL A 117 4.03 -15.93 -14.46
C VAL A 117 3.74 -17.09 -15.41
N GLU A 118 4.44 -17.14 -16.55
CA GLU A 118 4.23 -18.19 -17.57
C GLU A 118 4.48 -19.60 -17.00
N TYR A 119 5.47 -19.76 -16.13
CA TYR A 119 5.77 -21.08 -15.54
C TYR A 119 4.65 -21.58 -14.63
N LEU A 120 3.94 -20.69 -13.95
CA LEU A 120 2.74 -21.03 -13.17
C LEU A 120 1.52 -21.24 -14.08
N GLU A 121 1.35 -20.43 -15.13
CA GLU A 121 0.24 -20.57 -16.09
C GLU A 121 0.31 -21.88 -16.89
N THR A 122 1.53 -22.38 -17.15
CA THR A 122 1.77 -23.63 -17.90
C THR A 122 1.90 -24.87 -17.01
N GLY A 123 1.89 -24.70 -15.68
CA GLY A 123 2.10 -25.79 -14.72
C GLY A 123 3.52 -26.36 -14.74
N LYS A 124 4.50 -25.61 -15.27
CA LYS A 124 5.92 -25.99 -15.28
C LYS A 124 6.49 -26.06 -13.86
N VAL A 125 6.01 -25.18 -12.97
CA VAL A 125 6.33 -25.17 -11.53
C VAL A 125 5.02 -25.12 -10.74
N ASP A 126 5.04 -25.63 -9.50
CA ASP A 126 3.91 -25.49 -8.59
C ASP A 126 4.00 -24.20 -7.78
N ILE A 127 5.24 -23.77 -7.47
CA ILE A 127 5.55 -22.59 -6.66
C ILE A 127 6.63 -21.80 -7.38
N VAL A 128 6.48 -20.48 -7.47
CA VAL A 128 7.57 -19.56 -7.79
C VAL A 128 8.05 -18.89 -6.52
N LEU A 129 9.36 -18.99 -6.27
CA LEU A 129 10.07 -18.42 -5.13
C LEU A 129 11.38 -17.81 -5.66
N ALA A 130 11.23 -16.72 -6.41
CA ALA A 130 12.30 -16.09 -7.20
C ALA A 130 12.17 -14.55 -7.12
N ASN A 131 12.49 -13.99 -5.94
CA ASN A 131 12.17 -12.62 -5.48
C ASN A 131 10.96 -12.03 -6.22
N PHE A 132 9.80 -12.66 -6.07
CA PHE A 132 8.65 -12.30 -6.87
C PHE A 132 7.87 -11.15 -6.23
N THR A 133 8.13 -9.93 -6.70
CA THR A 133 7.42 -8.73 -6.23
C THR A 133 5.92 -8.83 -6.48
N VAL A 134 5.14 -8.60 -5.43
CA VAL A 134 3.67 -8.56 -5.49
C VAL A 134 3.27 -7.29 -6.23
N THR A 135 2.49 -7.44 -7.30
CA THR A 135 1.86 -6.31 -8.01
C THR A 135 0.44 -6.67 -8.38
N GLU A 136 -0.44 -5.67 -8.49
CA GLU A 136 -1.84 -5.88 -8.89
C GLU A 136 -1.97 -6.60 -10.24
N GLU A 137 -1.13 -6.25 -11.21
CA GLU A 137 -1.14 -6.89 -12.54
C GLU A 137 -0.78 -8.38 -12.46
N ARG A 138 0.20 -8.74 -11.63
CA ARG A 138 0.60 -10.14 -11.43
C ARG A 138 -0.47 -10.90 -10.65
N ALA A 139 -1.07 -10.29 -9.64
CA ALA A 139 -2.14 -10.88 -8.83
C ALA A 139 -3.41 -11.20 -9.65
N GLN A 140 -3.59 -10.61 -10.83
CA GLN A 140 -4.64 -11.00 -11.77
C GLN A 140 -4.37 -12.35 -12.46
N LYS A 141 -3.09 -12.74 -12.61
CA LYS A 141 -2.65 -13.92 -13.38
C LYS A 141 -2.21 -15.10 -12.50
N VAL A 142 -1.77 -14.83 -11.27
CA VAL A 142 -1.33 -15.82 -10.29
C VAL A 142 -1.95 -15.51 -8.93
N ASP A 143 -1.88 -16.46 -8.00
CA ASP A 143 -2.20 -16.19 -6.60
C ASP A 143 -0.92 -16.13 -5.78
N PHE A 144 -0.68 -14.99 -5.13
CA PHE A 144 0.42 -14.81 -4.21
C PHE A 144 0.05 -15.33 -2.83
N ALA A 145 0.98 -16.06 -2.21
CA ALA A 145 0.94 -16.36 -0.80
C ALA A 145 1.34 -15.11 0.02
N LEU A 146 1.40 -15.28 1.34
CA LEU A 146 1.90 -14.29 2.26
C LEU A 146 3.35 -13.87 1.93
N PRO A 147 3.71 -12.60 2.11
CA PRO A 147 5.06 -12.11 1.82
C PRO A 147 6.07 -12.52 2.89
N TYR A 148 7.33 -12.62 2.50
CA TYR A 148 8.45 -12.96 3.40
C TYR A 148 9.59 -11.95 3.35
N MET A 149 9.46 -10.90 2.55
CA MET A 149 10.45 -9.83 2.47
C MET A 149 9.84 -8.51 1.95
N ASN A 150 10.30 -7.38 2.48
CA ASN A 150 10.03 -6.03 1.97
C ASN A 150 11.03 -5.64 0.90
N VAL A 151 10.60 -4.84 -0.07
CA VAL A 151 11.46 -4.37 -1.15
C VAL A 151 11.00 -3.00 -1.64
N ALA A 152 11.93 -2.23 -2.20
CA ALA A 152 11.62 -1.06 -3.01
C ALA A 152 12.47 -1.11 -4.28
N LEU A 153 12.33 -0.16 -5.20
CA LEU A 153 13.29 -0.01 -6.29
C LEU A 153 14.45 0.88 -5.85
N GLY A 154 15.62 0.70 -6.47
CA GLY A 154 16.77 1.58 -6.28
C GLY A 154 17.58 1.72 -7.57
N VAL A 155 18.54 2.64 -7.54
CA VAL A 155 19.43 2.92 -8.67
C VAL A 155 20.89 3.01 -8.20
N VAL A 156 21.74 2.17 -8.79
CA VAL A 156 23.20 2.22 -8.63
C VAL A 156 23.84 2.83 -9.87
N SER A 157 24.91 3.59 -9.64
CA SER A 157 25.68 4.30 -10.67
C SER A 157 27.17 4.29 -10.31
N HIS A 158 28.04 4.63 -11.26
CA HIS A 158 29.47 4.75 -10.99
C HIS A 158 29.75 5.99 -10.12
N GLU A 159 30.71 5.90 -9.19
CA GLU A 159 31.01 6.98 -8.22
C GLU A 159 31.48 8.28 -8.89
N ASP A 160 32.09 8.19 -10.07
CA ASP A 160 32.50 9.36 -10.87
C ASP A 160 31.30 10.13 -11.48
N ASN A 161 30.12 9.51 -11.54
CA ASN A 161 28.90 10.11 -12.10
C ASN A 161 27.65 9.57 -11.39
N VAL A 162 27.53 9.93 -10.12
CA VAL A 162 26.42 9.49 -9.27
C VAL A 162 25.09 10.03 -9.79
N ILE A 163 24.13 9.13 -10.02
CA ILE A 163 22.74 9.46 -10.34
C ILE A 163 21.93 9.49 -9.04
N GLU A 164 21.67 10.68 -8.51
CA GLU A 164 20.86 10.95 -7.31
C GLU A 164 19.40 11.26 -7.66
N ASP A 165 19.13 11.63 -8.90
CA ASP A 165 17.77 11.91 -9.41
C ASP A 165 17.66 11.48 -10.87
N LEU A 166 16.55 10.86 -11.25
CA LEU A 166 16.35 10.34 -12.61
C LEU A 166 16.37 11.44 -13.69
N SER A 167 16.11 12.70 -13.34
CA SER A 167 16.24 13.84 -14.25
C SER A 167 17.68 14.13 -14.69
N GLN A 168 18.68 13.56 -14.02
CA GLN A 168 20.09 13.66 -14.39
C GLN A 168 20.45 12.79 -15.60
N ILE A 169 19.60 11.83 -15.97
CA ILE A 169 19.81 10.94 -17.11
C ILE A 169 19.51 11.70 -18.39
N SER A 170 20.51 11.84 -19.25
CA SER A 170 20.37 12.55 -20.52
C SER A 170 19.68 11.68 -21.58
N ALA A 171 19.18 12.34 -22.63
CA ALA A 171 18.52 11.65 -23.73
C ALA A 171 19.43 10.67 -24.50
N ASP A 172 20.76 10.77 -24.36
CA ASP A 172 21.72 9.87 -25.00
C ASP A 172 22.17 8.71 -24.09
N ASP A 173 21.88 8.80 -22.80
CA ASP A 173 22.22 7.78 -21.81
C ASP A 173 21.28 6.58 -21.88
N GLN A 174 21.72 5.46 -21.31
CA GLN A 174 20.92 4.26 -21.15
C GLN A 174 20.92 3.80 -19.69
N VAL A 175 19.76 3.38 -19.20
CA VAL A 175 19.62 2.72 -17.90
C VAL A 175 19.45 1.24 -18.11
N ILE A 176 20.26 0.45 -17.42
CA ILE A 176 20.19 -1.01 -17.44
C ILE A 176 19.01 -1.45 -16.58
N VAL A 177 18.22 -2.39 -17.09
CA VAL A 177 17.11 -3.06 -16.37
C VAL A 177 17.08 -4.54 -16.74
N ILE A 178 16.48 -5.36 -15.86
CA ILE A 178 16.18 -6.76 -16.17
C ILE A 178 14.76 -6.87 -16.73
N SER A 179 14.60 -7.58 -17.85
CA SER A 179 13.32 -7.86 -18.49
C SER A 179 12.36 -8.57 -17.51
N GLY A 180 11.14 -8.07 -17.39
CA GLY A 180 10.09 -8.63 -16.52
C GLY A 180 10.18 -8.19 -15.05
N THR A 181 10.99 -7.18 -14.73
CA THR A 181 11.07 -6.60 -13.37
C THR A 181 10.15 -5.40 -13.17
N THR A 182 9.90 -5.08 -11.91
CA THR A 182 9.17 -3.86 -11.50
C THR A 182 9.96 -2.60 -11.84
N ALA A 183 11.30 -2.62 -11.82
CA ALA A 183 12.14 -1.51 -12.25
C ALA A 183 11.93 -1.15 -13.74
N GLU A 184 11.92 -2.14 -14.63
CA GLU A 184 11.58 -1.95 -16.04
C GLU A 184 10.21 -1.30 -16.19
N THR A 185 9.19 -1.89 -15.57
CA THR A 185 7.79 -1.42 -15.66
C THR A 185 7.64 0.01 -15.14
N TYR A 186 8.29 0.32 -14.01
CA TYR A 186 8.25 1.63 -13.38
C TYR A 186 8.87 2.70 -14.28
N LEU A 187 10.05 2.43 -14.86
CA LEU A 187 10.71 3.39 -15.74
C LEU A 187 9.96 3.58 -17.05
N GLU A 188 9.44 2.51 -17.67
CA GLU A 188 8.64 2.64 -18.90
C GLU A 188 7.37 3.46 -18.68
N LYS A 189 6.72 3.30 -17.52
CA LYS A 189 5.47 3.99 -17.21
C LYS A 189 5.67 5.46 -16.84
N ASN A 190 6.66 5.75 -15.99
CA ASN A 190 6.82 7.07 -15.38
C ASN A 190 7.87 7.94 -16.07
N TYR A 191 8.84 7.32 -16.75
CA TYR A 191 9.96 7.99 -17.42
C TYR A 191 10.16 7.45 -18.85
N PRO A 192 9.13 7.54 -19.72
CA PRO A 192 9.16 6.94 -21.05
C PRO A 192 10.25 7.49 -21.98
N ASP A 193 10.83 8.65 -21.63
CA ASP A 193 11.93 9.28 -22.38
C ASP A 193 13.31 8.70 -22.02
N ILE A 194 13.44 7.96 -20.91
CA ILE A 194 14.68 7.27 -20.54
C ILE A 194 14.84 6.04 -21.42
N LYS A 195 15.99 5.92 -22.10
CA LYS A 195 16.32 4.74 -22.90
C LYS A 195 16.70 3.58 -21.98
N LEU A 196 15.99 2.46 -22.10
CA LEU A 196 16.28 1.25 -21.32
C LEU A 196 17.13 0.26 -22.12
N GLN A 197 18.19 -0.24 -21.49
CA GLN A 197 18.97 -1.38 -21.97
C GLN A 197 18.52 -2.63 -21.19
N LYS A 198 17.76 -3.50 -21.86
CA LYS A 198 17.08 -4.64 -21.24
C LYS A 198 17.91 -5.92 -21.36
N PHE A 199 17.94 -6.69 -20.27
CA PHE A 199 18.62 -7.98 -20.20
C PHE A 199 17.73 -9.06 -19.59
N ASP A 200 17.88 -10.29 -20.06
CA ASP A 200 17.06 -11.41 -19.57
C ASP A 200 17.66 -12.10 -18.34
N THR A 201 18.95 -11.86 -18.03
CA THR A 201 19.69 -12.50 -16.94
C THR A 201 20.49 -11.46 -16.16
N TYR A 202 20.64 -11.64 -14.84
CA TYR A 202 21.43 -10.75 -13.99
C TYR A 202 22.92 -10.79 -14.38
N ALA A 203 23.45 -11.97 -14.74
CA ALA A 203 24.84 -12.12 -15.13
C ALA A 203 25.25 -11.25 -16.34
N THR A 204 24.40 -11.19 -17.38
CA THR A 204 24.67 -10.37 -18.58
C THR A 204 24.47 -8.87 -18.31
N ALA A 205 23.48 -8.50 -17.49
CA ALA A 205 23.29 -7.11 -17.06
C ALA A 205 24.49 -6.60 -16.25
N LYS A 206 24.95 -7.38 -15.27
CA LYS A 206 26.13 -7.08 -14.44
C LYS A 206 27.36 -6.85 -15.30
N THR A 207 27.64 -7.78 -16.21
CA THR A 207 28.76 -7.67 -17.17
C THR A 207 28.62 -6.41 -18.03
N SER A 208 27.41 -6.04 -18.46
CA SER A 208 27.22 -4.85 -19.29
C SER A 208 27.41 -3.56 -18.50
N PHE A 209 26.99 -3.54 -17.24
CA PHE A 209 27.16 -2.40 -16.34
C PHE A 209 28.63 -2.17 -15.98
N GLU A 210 29.38 -3.24 -15.73
CA GLU A 210 30.84 -3.22 -15.55
C GLU A 210 31.58 -2.69 -16.79
N ASN A 211 31.05 -2.98 -17.99
CA ASN A 211 31.59 -2.47 -19.25
C ASN A 211 31.16 -1.02 -19.56
N GLY A 212 30.36 -0.39 -18.70
CA GLY A 212 29.94 1.01 -18.83
C GLY A 212 28.99 1.26 -20.01
N THR A 213 28.19 0.27 -20.42
CA THR A 213 27.24 0.46 -21.54
C THR A 213 26.00 1.26 -21.14
N GLY A 214 25.69 1.32 -19.84
CA GLY A 214 24.65 2.14 -19.26
C GLY A 214 25.20 2.99 -18.12
N VAL A 215 24.59 4.15 -17.89
CA VAL A 215 25.04 5.12 -16.87
C VAL A 215 24.56 4.75 -15.46
N ALA A 216 23.53 3.92 -15.38
CA ALA A 216 22.95 3.45 -14.13
C ALA A 216 22.28 2.08 -14.35
N TRP A 217 22.10 1.33 -13.26
CA TRP A 217 21.30 0.12 -13.20
C TRP A 217 20.17 0.32 -12.19
N ALA A 218 18.93 0.24 -12.66
CA ALA A 218 17.74 0.25 -11.82
C ALA A 218 17.23 -1.18 -11.59
N ASN A 219 17.00 -1.53 -10.33
CA ASN A 219 16.52 -2.85 -9.92
C ASN A 219 15.84 -2.77 -8.54
N ASP A 220 15.52 -3.90 -7.93
CA ASP A 220 15.21 -3.96 -6.49
C ASP A 220 16.34 -3.27 -5.69
N ASN A 221 15.98 -2.51 -4.66
CA ASN A 221 16.92 -1.77 -3.82
C ASN A 221 17.97 -2.70 -3.21
N THR A 222 17.57 -3.90 -2.82
CA THR A 222 18.45 -4.94 -2.30
C THR A 222 19.49 -5.40 -3.31
N GLU A 223 19.14 -5.51 -4.59
CA GLU A 223 20.09 -5.89 -5.65
C GLU A 223 21.13 -4.78 -5.88
N VAL A 224 20.69 -3.52 -5.97
CA VAL A 224 21.60 -2.40 -6.23
C VAL A 224 22.51 -2.12 -5.03
N ILE A 225 22.04 -2.35 -3.80
CA ILE A 225 22.84 -2.27 -2.57
C ILE A 225 23.90 -3.38 -2.57
N ALA A 226 23.50 -4.64 -2.80
CA ALA A 226 24.45 -5.75 -2.87
C ALA A 226 25.53 -5.51 -3.93
N TYR A 227 25.13 -5.04 -5.12
CA TYR A 227 26.06 -4.71 -6.18
C TYR A 227 27.06 -3.63 -5.75
N ALA A 228 26.61 -2.52 -5.13
CA ALA A 228 27.51 -1.45 -4.68
C ALA A 228 28.47 -1.92 -3.56
N ILE A 229 28.03 -2.82 -2.68
CA ILE A 229 28.87 -3.40 -1.61
C ILE A 229 29.95 -4.31 -2.19
N GLU A 230 29.59 -5.15 -3.16
CA GLU A 230 30.50 -6.11 -3.78
C GLU A 230 31.47 -5.50 -4.79
N ASN A 231 31.12 -4.36 -5.40
CA ASN A 231 31.85 -3.80 -6.54
C ASN A 231 32.32 -2.36 -6.23
N HIS A 232 33.62 -2.22 -5.95
CA HIS A 232 34.25 -0.92 -5.75
C HIS A 232 34.06 0.01 -6.96
N GLY A 233 33.84 1.29 -6.72
CA GLY A 233 33.61 2.29 -7.76
C GLY A 233 32.13 2.50 -8.11
N TYR A 234 31.22 1.82 -7.43
CA TYR A 234 29.78 1.96 -7.63
C TYR A 234 29.09 2.36 -6.33
N VAL A 235 28.08 3.23 -6.44
CA VAL A 235 27.31 3.74 -5.30
C VAL A 235 25.82 3.78 -5.62
N VAL A 236 25.01 3.51 -4.59
CA VAL A 236 23.55 3.67 -4.67
C VAL A 236 23.25 5.16 -4.56
N GLY A 237 22.91 5.79 -5.68
CA GLY A 237 22.56 7.21 -5.72
C GLY A 237 21.07 7.45 -5.43
N ILE A 238 20.20 6.50 -5.78
CA ILE A 238 18.77 6.51 -5.42
C ILE A 238 18.47 5.27 -4.59
N PRO A 239 18.34 5.39 -3.25
CA PRO A 239 18.16 4.24 -2.36
C PRO A 239 16.73 3.68 -2.37
N SER A 240 15.75 4.48 -2.79
CA SER A 240 14.35 4.09 -2.91
C SER A 240 13.69 4.85 -4.06
N LEU A 241 12.93 4.14 -4.88
CA LEU A 241 12.20 4.66 -6.03
C LEU A 241 10.83 3.96 -6.11
N GLY A 242 9.78 4.74 -6.35
CA GLY A 242 8.41 4.20 -6.41
C GLY A 242 7.84 3.83 -5.03
N SER A 243 6.92 2.87 -5.02
CA SER A 243 6.28 2.34 -3.81
C SER A 243 7.20 1.40 -3.05
N GLN A 244 6.92 1.25 -1.75
CA GLN A 244 7.35 0.08 -0.99
C GLN A 244 6.46 -1.09 -1.41
N ASP A 245 7.08 -2.18 -1.84
CA ASP A 245 6.43 -3.41 -2.29
C ASP A 245 6.92 -4.58 -1.42
N THR A 246 6.38 -5.77 -1.67
CA THR A 246 6.76 -6.99 -0.96
C THR A 246 7.09 -8.11 -1.92
N ILE A 247 7.88 -9.06 -1.45
CA ILE A 247 8.22 -10.30 -2.13
C ILE A 247 7.43 -11.44 -1.49
N ALA A 248 6.76 -12.24 -2.32
CA ALA A 248 5.97 -13.38 -1.87
C ALA A 248 6.11 -14.60 -2.81
N PRO A 249 5.90 -15.83 -2.32
CA PRO A 249 5.72 -16.97 -3.18
C PRO A 249 4.45 -16.82 -4.01
N ALA A 250 4.41 -17.42 -5.18
CA ALA A 250 3.19 -17.49 -5.99
C ALA A 250 2.90 -18.90 -6.45
N VAL A 251 1.61 -19.21 -6.58
CA VAL A 251 1.08 -20.44 -7.17
C VAL A 251 0.19 -20.12 -8.38
N SER A 252 -0.13 -21.13 -9.18
CA SER A 252 -1.06 -20.96 -10.30
C SER A 252 -2.43 -20.45 -9.81
N LYS A 253 -3.04 -19.54 -10.58
CA LYS A 253 -4.34 -18.95 -10.26
C LYS A 253 -5.40 -20.02 -9.95
N GLY A 254 -6.09 -19.87 -8.83
CA GLY A 254 -7.12 -20.77 -8.34
C GLY A 254 -6.61 -21.98 -7.57
N ASN A 255 -5.29 -22.16 -7.36
CA ASN A 255 -4.75 -23.28 -6.58
C ASN A 255 -4.84 -23.04 -5.07
N SER A 256 -6.07 -22.95 -4.54
CA SER A 256 -6.30 -22.66 -3.12
C SER A 256 -5.62 -23.68 -2.20
N THR A 257 -5.61 -24.97 -2.55
CA THR A 257 -5.04 -26.00 -1.67
C THR A 257 -3.56 -25.82 -1.37
N LEU A 258 -2.76 -25.40 -2.36
CA LEU A 258 -1.34 -25.15 -2.18
C LEU A 258 -1.09 -23.76 -1.60
N LEU A 259 -1.89 -22.77 -2.02
CA LEU A 259 -1.87 -21.41 -1.48
C LEU A 259 -2.12 -21.38 0.03
N ASP A 260 -3.22 -22.00 0.47
CA ASP A 260 -3.61 -22.08 1.88
C ASP A 260 -2.54 -22.79 2.70
N TRP A 261 -1.92 -23.85 2.14
CA TRP A 261 -0.82 -24.53 2.81
C TRP A 261 0.40 -23.62 2.95
N LEU A 262 0.80 -22.89 1.90
CA LEU A 262 1.92 -21.95 1.95
C LEU A 262 1.66 -20.81 2.94
N ASN A 263 0.46 -20.26 2.98
CA ASN A 263 0.11 -19.21 3.94
C ASN A 263 0.21 -19.72 5.37
N ASN A 264 -0.36 -20.88 5.67
CA ASN A 264 -0.27 -21.49 7.00
C ASN A 264 1.17 -21.82 7.39
N GLU A 265 1.98 -22.29 6.43
CA GLU A 265 3.39 -22.55 6.63
C GLU A 265 4.14 -21.27 6.99
N ILE A 266 3.97 -20.20 6.21
CA ILE A 266 4.60 -18.90 6.45
C ILE A 266 4.23 -18.37 7.84
N VAL A 267 2.95 -18.43 8.23
CA VAL A 267 2.49 -18.02 9.56
C VAL A 267 3.16 -18.86 10.66
N SER A 268 3.21 -20.19 10.49
CA SER A 268 3.86 -21.10 11.44
C SER A 268 5.35 -20.79 11.59
N LEU A 269 6.04 -20.56 10.48
CA LEU A 269 7.45 -20.18 10.44
C LEU A 269 7.73 -18.83 11.10
N GLY A 270 6.77 -17.90 11.06
CA GLY A 270 6.82 -16.66 11.82
C GLY A 270 6.96 -16.88 13.32
N GLY A 271 6.35 -17.94 13.88
CA GLY A 271 6.52 -18.33 15.28
C GLY A 271 7.92 -18.86 15.62
N GLU A 272 8.71 -19.22 14.61
CA GLU A 272 10.09 -19.69 14.74
C GLU A 272 11.14 -18.59 14.50
N ASN A 273 10.71 -17.37 14.13
CA ASN A 273 11.57 -16.34 13.54
C ASN A 273 12.40 -16.90 12.38
N PHE A 274 11.76 -17.69 11.52
CA PHE A 274 12.42 -18.42 10.46
C PHE A 274 13.08 -17.49 9.44
N PHE A 275 12.40 -16.42 9.03
CA PHE A 275 12.91 -15.52 7.99
C PHE A 275 14.03 -14.61 8.52
N HIS A 276 14.07 -14.30 9.81
CA HIS A 276 15.23 -13.70 10.47
C HIS A 276 16.41 -14.69 10.49
N ALA A 277 16.15 -15.96 10.83
CA ALA A 277 17.20 -16.98 10.81
C ALA A 277 17.75 -17.22 9.39
N ASP A 278 16.88 -17.17 8.37
CA ASP A 278 17.26 -17.21 6.97
C ASP A 278 18.11 -15.99 6.59
N TYR A 279 17.67 -14.79 6.98
CA TYR A 279 18.43 -13.55 6.77
C TYR A 279 19.83 -13.64 7.39
N GLU A 280 19.92 -14.09 8.64
CA GLU A 280 21.20 -14.29 9.33
C GLU A 280 22.07 -15.34 8.62
N ALA A 281 21.47 -16.36 7.99
CA ALA A 281 22.20 -17.41 7.30
C ALA A 281 22.66 -17.02 5.88
N THR A 282 21.91 -16.17 5.19
CA THR A 282 22.07 -15.96 3.74
C THR A 282 22.33 -14.52 3.33
N LEU A 283 21.85 -13.53 4.09
CA LEU A 283 21.86 -12.12 3.71
C LEU A 283 22.79 -11.26 4.59
N ILE A 284 23.13 -11.71 5.80
CA ILE A 284 23.86 -10.89 6.78
C ILE A 284 25.24 -10.45 6.32
N ASP A 285 25.95 -11.29 5.57
CA ASP A 285 27.30 -10.99 5.08
C ASP A 285 27.28 -9.92 4.00
N THR A 286 26.18 -9.82 3.25
CA THR A 286 25.99 -8.82 2.20
C THR A 286 25.47 -7.51 2.75
N TYR A 287 24.45 -7.54 3.61
CA TYR A 287 23.73 -6.33 4.02
C TYR A 287 24.04 -5.87 5.46
N GLY A 288 24.46 -6.77 6.35
CA GLY A 288 24.66 -6.48 7.77
C GLY A 288 23.37 -6.38 8.58
N LYS A 289 23.49 -6.25 9.90
CA LYS A 289 22.33 -6.27 10.83
C LYS A 289 21.36 -5.11 10.65
N ASP A 290 21.83 -3.99 10.10
CA ASP A 290 21.02 -2.77 10.02
C ASP A 290 19.82 -2.90 9.07
N TYR A 291 19.84 -3.89 8.16
CA TYR A 291 18.77 -4.13 7.20
C TYR A 291 17.82 -5.26 7.59
N GLU A 292 18.18 -6.08 8.60
CA GLU A 292 17.45 -7.28 9.04
C GLU A 292 15.97 -6.95 9.31
N GLU A 293 15.70 -6.03 10.22
CA GLU A 293 14.35 -5.64 10.63
C GLU A 293 13.56 -4.90 9.53
N THR A 294 14.24 -4.35 8.53
CA THR A 294 13.59 -3.61 7.44
C THR A 294 13.21 -4.52 6.27
N LEU A 295 14.02 -5.54 6.01
CA LEU A 295 13.84 -6.43 4.87
C LEU A 295 13.02 -7.66 5.24
N VAL A 296 13.17 -8.20 6.45
CA VAL A 296 12.49 -9.44 6.84
C VAL A 296 11.02 -9.20 7.11
N VAL A 297 10.16 -10.09 6.60
CA VAL A 297 8.74 -10.15 6.94
C VAL A 297 8.46 -11.50 7.58
N GLU A 298 8.20 -11.50 8.88
CA GLU A 298 7.83 -12.72 9.60
C GLU A 298 6.34 -13.01 9.52
N GLY A 299 6.01 -14.28 9.31
CA GLY A 299 4.62 -14.74 9.38
C GLY A 299 3.70 -14.12 8.34
N GLY A 300 4.22 -13.54 7.25
CA GLY A 300 3.39 -12.83 6.29
C GLY A 300 3.01 -11.41 6.68
N LYS A 301 3.48 -10.94 7.84
CA LYS A 301 3.01 -9.71 8.47
C LYS A 301 3.86 -8.54 8.03
N VAL A 302 3.52 -7.94 6.90
CA VAL A 302 4.13 -6.66 6.50
C VAL A 302 3.59 -5.59 7.43
N ALA A 303 4.47 -4.72 7.94
CA ALA A 303 4.05 -3.50 8.59
C ALA A 303 3.25 -2.65 7.59
N GLY A 304 1.92 -2.69 7.68
CA GLY A 304 1.02 -1.93 6.82
C GLY A 304 0.45 -2.64 5.57
N SER A 305 0.46 -3.99 5.46
CA SER A 305 -0.32 -4.70 4.41
C SER A 305 -1.54 -5.42 4.98
N THR A 306 -2.74 -4.99 4.60
CA THR A 306 -3.98 -5.76 4.77
C THR A 306 -4.14 -6.77 3.63
N GLU A 307 -4.29 -8.06 3.96
CA GLU A 307 -4.58 -9.13 3.01
C GLU A 307 -5.93 -8.95 2.30
N THR A 308 -5.94 -9.26 1.00
CA THR A 308 -7.15 -9.59 0.22
C THR A 308 -7.02 -11.03 -0.28
N ALA A 309 -7.70 -11.99 0.38
CA ALA A 309 -8.15 -13.24 -0.25
C ALA A 309 -9.28 -13.87 0.58
N ALA A 310 -10.28 -14.42 -0.11
CA ALA A 310 -11.59 -14.76 0.44
C ALA A 310 -11.65 -16.09 1.20
N ALA A 311 -12.14 -16.00 2.45
CA ALA A 311 -12.98 -16.92 3.23
C ALA A 311 -12.49 -18.36 3.55
N GLY A 312 -12.07 -18.56 4.81
CA GLY A 312 -11.81 -19.90 5.35
C GLY A 312 -11.41 -20.08 6.82
N THR A 313 -11.87 -19.22 7.75
CA THR A 313 -11.81 -19.35 9.23
C THR A 313 -10.45 -19.38 9.96
N ALA A 314 -10.34 -18.42 10.89
CA ALA A 314 -9.38 -18.22 12.00
C ALA A 314 -8.06 -17.51 11.65
N SER A 315 -8.10 -16.20 11.92
CA SER A 315 -7.05 -15.18 11.92
C SER A 315 -5.82 -15.51 12.76
N ASP A 316 -4.67 -14.94 12.40
CA ASP A 316 -3.72 -14.43 13.41
C ASP A 316 -2.89 -13.23 12.91
N ALA A 317 -3.56 -12.21 12.36
CA ALA A 317 -3.32 -10.86 12.89
C ALA A 317 -3.70 -10.95 14.37
N ALA A 318 -2.95 -10.33 15.29
CA ALA A 318 -3.43 -10.24 16.66
C ALA A 318 -4.82 -9.61 16.58
N ALA A 319 -5.86 -10.43 16.75
CA ALA A 319 -7.23 -9.98 16.59
C ALA A 319 -7.37 -8.80 17.52
N LEU A 320 -7.88 -7.68 17.02
CA LEU A 320 -8.21 -6.55 17.89
C LEU A 320 -9.11 -7.13 18.98
N ASP A 321 -8.79 -6.86 20.24
CA ASP A 321 -9.54 -7.39 21.38
C ASP A 321 -10.93 -6.73 21.42
N ILE A 322 -11.81 -7.24 20.57
CA ILE A 322 -13.12 -6.71 20.27
C ILE A 322 -14.14 -7.82 20.54
N VAL A 323 -15.13 -7.48 21.35
CA VAL A 323 -16.30 -8.34 21.58
C VAL A 323 -17.11 -8.42 20.28
N PRO A 324 -17.45 -9.61 19.75
CA PRO A 324 -18.19 -9.72 18.49
C PRO A 324 -19.60 -9.11 18.56
N GLY A 325 -19.94 -8.29 17.57
CA GLY A 325 -21.20 -7.55 17.49
C GLY A 325 -22.41 -8.35 17.03
N ASN A 326 -22.21 -9.54 16.46
CA ASN A 326 -23.30 -10.44 16.03
C ASN A 326 -24.37 -9.78 15.12
N GLY A 327 -23.98 -8.84 14.27
CA GLY A 327 -24.84 -8.09 13.36
C GLY A 327 -25.38 -6.77 13.93
N GLU A 328 -24.95 -6.35 15.12
CA GLU A 328 -25.33 -5.06 15.71
C GLU A 328 -24.89 -3.88 14.84
N THR A 329 -25.74 -2.86 14.73
CA THR A 329 -25.47 -1.63 13.97
C THR A 329 -25.09 -0.50 14.92
N ILE A 330 -24.02 0.21 14.58
CA ILE A 330 -23.59 1.46 15.19
C ILE A 330 -24.03 2.58 14.27
N LYS A 331 -24.95 3.43 14.74
CA LYS A 331 -25.39 4.61 13.98
C LYS A 331 -24.58 5.83 14.41
N ILE A 332 -23.85 6.43 13.48
CA ILE A 332 -22.86 7.47 13.78
C ILE A 332 -23.07 8.72 12.92
N ALA A 333 -23.06 9.88 13.56
CA ALA A 333 -23.09 11.19 12.91
C ALA A 333 -21.67 11.66 12.62
N ALA A 334 -21.38 12.14 11.42
CA ALA A 334 -20.03 12.57 11.07
C ALA A 334 -20.02 13.79 10.14
N SER A 335 -18.94 14.56 10.15
CA SER A 335 -18.69 15.50 9.05
C SER A 335 -18.20 14.73 7.80
N PRO A 336 -18.46 15.23 6.57
CA PRO A 336 -18.11 14.49 5.35
C PRO A 336 -16.62 14.15 5.23
N VAL A 337 -15.74 15.13 5.44
CA VAL A 337 -14.28 14.98 5.30
C VAL A 337 -13.59 15.53 6.53
N PRO A 338 -12.62 14.84 7.15
CA PRO A 338 -12.19 13.45 6.86
C PRO A 338 -13.04 12.38 7.56
N HIS A 339 -13.95 12.77 8.47
CA HIS A 339 -14.54 11.86 9.45
C HIS A 339 -15.36 10.72 8.83
N ALA A 340 -16.27 11.01 7.88
CA ALA A 340 -17.06 9.98 7.23
C ALA A 340 -16.21 9.05 6.33
N GLU A 341 -15.17 9.59 5.70
CA GLU A 341 -14.21 8.80 4.91
C GLU A 341 -13.41 7.82 5.78
N ILE A 342 -12.91 8.28 6.93
CA ILE A 342 -12.24 7.43 7.93
C ILE A 342 -13.21 6.36 8.45
N LEU A 343 -14.46 6.74 8.76
CA LEU A 343 -15.49 5.79 9.20
C LEU A 343 -15.83 4.77 8.12
N ALA A 344 -15.82 5.14 6.84
CA ALA A 344 -16.05 4.20 5.75
C ALA A 344 -14.96 3.11 5.72
N LYS A 345 -13.69 3.49 5.93
CA LYS A 345 -12.60 2.52 6.08
C LYS A 345 -12.76 1.67 7.35
N ALA A 346 -13.16 2.28 8.46
CA ALA A 346 -13.42 1.56 9.72
C ALA A 346 -14.58 0.57 9.61
N ALA A 347 -15.61 0.92 8.82
CA ALA A 347 -16.76 0.06 8.57
C ALA A 347 -16.38 -1.25 7.88
N ASP A 348 -15.36 -1.24 7.01
CA ASP A 348 -14.87 -2.47 6.38
C ASP A 348 -14.21 -3.42 7.38
N ILE A 349 -13.44 -2.88 8.34
CA ILE A 349 -12.79 -3.66 9.39
C ILE A 349 -13.82 -4.18 10.41
N LEU A 350 -14.79 -3.34 10.79
CA LEU A 350 -15.81 -3.69 11.80
C LEU A 350 -16.74 -4.83 11.36
N LYS A 351 -16.91 -5.06 10.05
CA LYS A 351 -17.67 -6.21 9.52
C LYS A 351 -17.08 -7.54 9.96
N ASP A 352 -15.76 -7.65 10.05
CA ASP A 352 -15.08 -8.90 10.47
C ASP A 352 -15.36 -9.24 11.94
N TYR A 353 -15.68 -8.22 12.74
CA TYR A 353 -16.10 -8.35 14.14
C TYR A 353 -17.63 -8.42 14.29
N GLY A 354 -18.38 -8.47 13.19
CA GLY A 354 -19.83 -8.57 13.21
C GLY A 354 -20.55 -7.27 13.59
N TYR A 355 -19.93 -6.10 13.39
CA TYR A 355 -20.60 -4.81 13.51
C TYR A 355 -20.90 -4.21 12.14
N ASN A 356 -22.02 -3.50 12.03
CA ASN A 356 -22.35 -2.66 10.89
C ASN A 356 -22.23 -1.18 11.29
N LEU A 357 -21.77 -0.33 10.37
CA LEU A 357 -21.83 1.13 10.54
C LEU A 357 -22.94 1.72 9.66
N ASP A 358 -23.80 2.53 10.27
CA ASP A 358 -24.73 3.43 9.58
C ASP A 358 -24.22 4.86 9.76
N ILE A 359 -23.48 5.33 8.75
CA ILE A 359 -22.83 6.64 8.75
C ILE A 359 -23.81 7.66 8.16
N VAL A 360 -24.12 8.71 8.92
CA VAL A 360 -24.94 9.83 8.45
C VAL A 360 -24.12 11.11 8.52
N GLU A 361 -23.96 11.75 7.37
CA GLU A 361 -23.19 12.97 7.22
C GLU A 361 -24.01 14.21 7.61
N PHE A 362 -23.37 15.15 8.32
CA PHE A 362 -23.92 16.45 8.69
C PHE A 362 -22.94 17.57 8.31
N GLU A 363 -23.50 18.64 7.76
CA GLU A 363 -22.76 19.80 7.23
C GLU A 363 -22.49 20.89 8.30
N ASP A 364 -23.03 20.71 9.51
CA ASP A 364 -22.92 21.66 10.62
C ASP A 364 -22.47 20.97 11.91
N TYR A 365 -22.03 21.77 12.88
CA TYR A 365 -21.46 21.27 14.12
C TYR A 365 -22.45 21.11 15.27
N VAL A 366 -23.72 21.47 15.06
CA VAL A 366 -24.74 21.47 16.12
C VAL A 366 -25.55 20.18 16.07
N GLN A 367 -26.02 19.79 14.88
CA GLN A 367 -26.90 18.64 14.72
C GLN A 367 -26.28 17.31 15.19
N PRO A 368 -25.00 16.99 14.91
CA PRO A 368 -24.38 15.73 15.37
C PRO A 368 -24.51 15.51 16.88
N ASN A 369 -24.29 16.55 17.67
CA ASN A 369 -24.44 16.48 19.12
C ASN A 369 -25.90 16.32 19.55
N LEU A 370 -26.83 17.08 18.95
CA LEU A 370 -28.25 16.96 19.31
C LEU A 370 -28.82 15.56 19.04
N VAL A 371 -28.40 14.92 17.95
CA VAL A 371 -28.89 13.57 17.61
C VAL A 371 -28.30 12.48 18.51
N VAL A 372 -27.05 12.64 18.99
CA VAL A 372 -26.46 11.78 20.02
C VAL A 372 -27.14 12.01 21.38
N GLU A 373 -27.33 13.26 21.79
CA GLU A 373 -28.01 13.61 23.05
C GLU A 373 -29.41 13.00 23.12
N SER A 374 -30.15 13.04 22.01
CA SER A 374 -31.50 12.48 21.93
C SER A 374 -31.54 10.95 21.99
N GLY A 375 -30.39 10.28 21.85
CA GLY A 375 -30.26 8.83 21.71
C GLY A 375 -30.71 8.30 20.34
N GLU A 376 -30.90 9.17 19.34
CA GLU A 376 -31.16 8.75 17.96
C GLU A 376 -29.91 8.13 17.31
N PHE A 377 -28.72 8.61 17.72
CA PHE A 377 -27.42 8.15 17.26
C PHE A 377 -26.60 7.65 18.45
N ASP A 378 -25.74 6.67 18.18
CA ASP A 378 -24.89 6.05 19.19
C ASP A 378 -23.64 6.88 19.48
N ALA A 379 -23.14 7.57 18.46
CA ALA A 379 -21.92 8.36 18.51
C ALA A 379 -21.93 9.49 17.48
N ASN A 380 -21.06 10.47 17.68
CA ASN A 380 -20.64 11.42 16.67
C ASN A 380 -19.11 11.39 16.49
N TYR A 381 -18.65 11.80 15.31
CA TYR A 381 -17.23 11.97 15.00
C TYR A 381 -17.05 13.21 14.12
N MET A 382 -16.81 14.35 14.76
CA MET A 382 -16.63 15.66 14.10
C MET A 382 -16.03 16.74 15.00
N GLU A 383 -15.85 16.48 16.28
CA GLU A 383 -15.49 17.49 17.29
C GLU A 383 -14.24 17.13 18.07
N HIS A 384 -13.67 18.15 18.71
CA HIS A 384 -12.61 18.02 19.72
C HIS A 384 -13.12 18.31 21.14
N VAL A 385 -12.39 17.85 22.15
CA VAL A 385 -12.78 17.96 23.58
C VAL A 385 -13.18 19.38 24.02
N PRO A 386 -12.45 20.47 23.66
CA PRO A 386 -12.90 21.82 24.02
C PRO A 386 -14.30 22.18 23.51
N TYR A 387 -14.62 21.83 22.25
CA TYR A 387 -15.90 22.15 21.63
C TYR A 387 -17.01 21.36 22.32
N LEU A 388 -16.82 20.05 22.51
CA LEU A 388 -17.74 19.19 23.26
C LEU A 388 -18.07 19.78 24.64
N ASN A 389 -17.05 20.20 25.39
CA ASN A 389 -17.24 20.79 26.71
C ASN A 389 -18.03 22.11 26.67
N SER A 390 -17.72 22.99 25.72
CA SER A 390 -18.47 24.25 25.54
C SER A 390 -19.92 23.98 25.14
N PHE A 391 -20.13 23.05 24.21
CA PHE A 391 -21.45 22.67 23.73
C PHE A 391 -22.31 22.10 24.86
N ASN A 392 -21.75 21.19 25.67
CA ASN A 392 -22.44 20.66 26.86
C ASN A 392 -22.79 21.76 27.87
N GLU A 393 -21.88 22.71 28.14
CA GLU A 393 -22.13 23.83 29.06
C GLU A 393 -23.25 24.74 28.54
N GLU A 394 -23.26 25.02 27.23
CA GLU A 394 -24.19 25.96 26.59
C GLU A 394 -25.57 25.36 26.31
N GLN A 395 -25.62 24.10 25.85
CA GLN A 395 -26.83 23.41 25.42
C GLN A 395 -27.41 22.49 26.50
N GLY A 396 -26.68 22.24 27.59
CA GLY A 396 -27.10 21.34 28.67
C GLY A 396 -27.14 19.87 28.24
N THR A 397 -26.29 19.48 27.29
CA THR A 397 -26.14 18.10 26.82
C THR A 397 -25.16 17.32 27.70
N HIS A 398 -25.17 15.99 27.55
CA HIS A 398 -24.46 15.04 28.40
C HIS A 398 -23.61 14.10 27.54
N ILE A 399 -22.94 14.65 26.54
CA ILE A 399 -22.07 13.88 25.65
C ILE A 399 -20.68 13.81 26.27
N VAL A 400 -20.03 12.66 26.19
CA VAL A 400 -18.70 12.39 26.75
C VAL A 400 -17.78 11.85 25.67
N ASP A 401 -16.48 12.04 25.88
CA ASP A 401 -15.43 11.49 25.03
C ASP A 401 -15.26 9.98 25.26
N ALA A 402 -15.32 9.20 24.17
CA ALA A 402 -15.05 7.76 24.17
C ALA A 402 -13.67 7.39 23.58
N GLY A 403 -12.97 8.32 22.94
CA GLY A 403 -11.61 8.09 22.45
C GLY A 403 -11.11 9.13 21.45
N ASP A 404 -9.86 9.54 21.65
CA ASP A 404 -9.05 10.35 20.75
C ASP A 404 -8.68 9.60 19.46
N ILE A 405 -8.80 10.23 18.29
CA ILE A 405 -8.49 9.57 17.00
C ILE A 405 -7.40 10.32 16.23
N HIS A 406 -7.61 11.59 15.91
CA HIS A 406 -6.68 12.34 15.03
C HIS A 406 -6.71 13.85 15.31
N TYR A 407 -5.72 14.55 14.82
CA TYR A 407 -5.63 16.01 14.85
C TYR A 407 -5.72 16.59 13.43
N GLU A 408 -6.41 17.72 13.31
CA GLU A 408 -6.52 18.52 12.09
C GLU A 408 -5.91 19.90 12.33
N PRO A 409 -4.81 20.23 11.63
CA PRO A 409 -4.18 21.55 11.75
C PRO A 409 -5.15 22.68 11.37
N PHE A 410 -5.26 23.69 12.24
CA PHE A 410 -6.04 24.91 11.99
C PHE A 410 -5.21 25.89 11.17
N GLY A 411 -5.83 26.57 10.19
CA GLY A 411 -5.06 27.39 9.25
C GLY A 411 -5.68 28.74 8.93
N ILE A 412 -4.80 29.71 8.64
CA ILE A 412 -5.11 30.96 7.95
C ILE A 412 -4.92 30.70 6.46
N TYR A 413 -5.95 30.94 5.66
CA TYR A 413 -5.94 30.73 4.21
C TYR A 413 -6.15 32.04 3.44
N PRO A 414 -5.66 32.12 2.18
CA PRO A 414 -5.85 33.27 1.32
C PRO A 414 -7.33 33.57 1.05
N GLY A 415 -7.71 34.84 1.20
CA GLY A 415 -8.93 35.39 0.60
C GLY A 415 -8.57 36.15 -0.68
N LYS A 416 -8.88 37.44 -0.72
CA LYS A 416 -8.39 38.35 -1.77
C LYS A 416 -6.87 38.59 -1.74
N LYS A 417 -6.23 38.34 -0.60
CA LYS A 417 -4.79 38.53 -0.39
C LYS A 417 -4.11 37.18 -0.15
N LYS A 418 -2.85 37.07 -0.58
CA LYS A 418 -2.15 35.77 -0.65
C LYS A 418 -1.11 35.56 0.43
N SER A 419 -0.71 36.60 1.14
CA SER A 419 0.34 36.53 2.16
C SER A 419 0.10 37.54 3.27
N LEU A 420 0.58 37.25 4.49
CA LEU A 420 0.43 38.17 5.63
C LEU A 420 1.19 39.49 5.46
N ASP A 421 2.18 39.55 4.57
CA ASP A 421 2.88 40.79 4.22
C ASP A 421 1.97 41.82 3.51
N GLU A 422 0.84 41.37 2.96
CA GLU A 422 -0.14 42.23 2.28
C GLU A 422 -1.19 42.80 3.24
N VAL A 423 -1.18 42.42 4.52
CA VAL A 423 -2.17 42.91 5.51
C VAL A 423 -2.13 44.43 5.57
N ALA A 424 -3.31 45.03 5.43
CA ALA A 424 -3.50 46.48 5.40
C ALA A 424 -4.59 46.93 6.37
N ASP A 425 -4.58 48.22 6.64
CA ASP A 425 -5.58 48.88 7.48
C ASP A 425 -7.03 48.60 6.99
N GLY A 426 -7.88 48.08 7.87
CA GLY A 426 -9.30 47.80 7.58
C GLY A 426 -9.53 46.49 6.81
N ASP A 427 -8.53 45.62 6.69
CA ASP A 427 -8.71 44.30 6.11
C ASP A 427 -9.76 43.48 6.87
N LYS A 428 -10.52 42.68 6.13
CA LYS A 428 -11.53 41.77 6.69
C LYS A 428 -10.95 40.37 6.84
N ILE A 429 -11.12 39.74 8.01
CA ILE A 429 -10.79 38.34 8.24
C ILE A 429 -12.04 37.60 8.69
N ALA A 430 -12.44 36.55 7.96
CA ALA A 430 -13.54 35.71 8.39
C ALA A 430 -13.04 34.61 9.34
N ILE A 431 -13.74 34.42 10.45
CA ILE A 431 -13.41 33.44 11.50
C ILE A 431 -14.67 32.68 11.93
N PRO A 432 -14.55 31.45 12.47
CA PRO A 432 -15.65 30.77 13.12
C PRO A 432 -16.20 31.57 14.31
N ASN A 433 -17.50 31.44 14.59
CA ASN A 433 -18.20 32.16 15.65
C ASN A 433 -18.62 31.28 16.85
N ASP A 434 -18.21 30.01 16.88
CA ASP A 434 -18.35 29.18 18.08
C ASP A 434 -17.25 29.51 19.09
N THR A 435 -17.58 29.39 20.38
CA THR A 435 -16.74 29.79 21.51
C THR A 435 -15.29 29.32 21.39
N THR A 436 -15.08 28.07 20.94
CA THR A 436 -13.76 27.45 20.99
C THR A 436 -12.93 27.68 19.74
N ASN A 437 -13.55 27.69 18.55
CA ASN A 437 -12.82 27.94 17.31
C ASN A 437 -12.63 29.43 17.03
N GLU A 438 -13.51 30.31 17.53
CA GLU A 438 -13.26 31.76 17.54
C GLU A 438 -11.99 32.05 18.36
N ALA A 439 -11.91 31.50 19.59
CA ALA A 439 -10.74 31.64 20.44
C ALA A 439 -9.47 31.08 19.77
N ARG A 440 -9.56 29.89 19.16
CA ARG A 440 -8.46 29.26 18.42
C ARG A 440 -7.98 30.14 17.25
N ALA A 441 -8.91 30.75 16.50
CA ALA A 441 -8.59 31.68 15.42
C ALA A 441 -7.86 32.92 15.93
N LEU A 442 -8.35 33.53 17.00
CA LEU A 442 -7.74 34.72 17.58
C LEU A 442 -6.34 34.45 18.13
N LEU A 443 -6.13 33.28 18.74
CA LEU A 443 -4.81 32.84 19.20
C LEU A 443 -3.85 32.64 18.02
N LEU A 444 -4.28 31.96 16.95
CA LEU A 444 -3.46 31.77 15.74
C LEU A 444 -3.10 33.11 15.08
N LEU A 445 -4.04 34.06 15.03
CA LEU A 445 -3.80 35.41 14.50
C LEU A 445 -2.84 36.22 15.38
N GLN A 446 -2.91 36.05 16.71
CA GLN A 446 -1.96 36.65 17.65
C GLN A 446 -0.55 36.08 17.44
N ASP A 447 -0.41 34.77 17.29
CA ASP A 447 0.89 34.10 17.09
C ASP A 447 1.57 34.56 15.79
N ASN A 448 0.77 34.99 14.81
CA ASN A 448 1.23 35.60 13.57
C ASN A 448 1.34 37.13 13.62
N GLY A 449 1.22 37.75 14.80
CA GLY A 449 1.48 39.16 15.03
C GLY A 449 0.42 40.12 14.49
N LEU A 450 -0.78 39.64 14.14
CA LEU A 450 -1.83 40.46 13.54
C LEU A 450 -2.66 41.22 14.58
N LEU A 451 -2.72 40.70 15.80
CA LEU A 451 -3.46 41.27 16.93
C LEU A 451 -2.78 40.89 18.25
N LYS A 452 -3.25 41.48 19.35
CA LYS A 452 -2.90 41.05 20.70
C LYS A 452 -4.15 40.94 21.55
N LEU A 453 -4.28 39.84 22.28
CA LEU A 453 -5.34 39.55 23.22
C LEU A 453 -4.97 40.02 24.64
N LYS A 454 -5.98 40.20 25.50
CA LYS A 454 -5.79 40.47 26.92
C LYS A 454 -4.90 39.39 27.58
N ASP A 455 -4.10 39.80 28.56
CA ASP A 455 -3.31 38.85 29.36
C ASP A 455 -4.23 37.80 30.02
N GLY A 456 -3.83 36.53 29.96
CA GLY A 456 -4.64 35.42 30.45
C GLY A 456 -5.74 34.96 29.49
N ALA A 457 -5.58 35.24 28.18
CA ALA A 457 -6.39 34.65 27.13
C ALA A 457 -6.47 33.12 27.28
N ASP A 458 -7.69 32.60 27.32
CA ASP A 458 -8.02 31.18 27.43
C ASP A 458 -8.84 30.73 26.22
N LEU A 459 -9.41 29.52 26.29
CA LEU A 459 -10.20 28.91 25.22
C LEU A 459 -11.58 29.56 25.01
N LYS A 460 -11.86 30.70 25.65
CA LYS A 460 -13.15 31.43 25.59
C LYS A 460 -12.97 32.91 25.21
N VAL A 461 -11.79 33.30 24.72
CA VAL A 461 -11.58 34.69 24.26
C VAL A 461 -12.39 34.99 23.00
N THR A 462 -12.88 36.21 22.92
CA THR A 462 -13.65 36.71 21.77
C THR A 462 -12.97 37.93 21.15
N VAL A 463 -13.49 38.41 20.02
CA VAL A 463 -13.04 39.67 19.41
C VAL A 463 -13.08 40.87 20.38
N ASN A 464 -13.92 40.83 21.42
CA ASN A 464 -13.99 41.87 22.44
C ASN A 464 -12.79 41.90 23.40
N ASP A 465 -11.97 40.86 23.38
CA ASP A 465 -10.79 40.70 24.25
C ASP A 465 -9.48 41.15 23.58
N ILE A 466 -9.56 41.69 22.36
CA ILE A 466 -8.42 42.24 21.63
C ILE A 466 -8.02 43.60 22.24
N VAL A 467 -6.77 43.69 22.69
CA VAL A 467 -6.19 44.90 23.30
C VAL A 467 -5.31 45.70 22.35
N GLU A 468 -4.75 45.06 21.31
CA GLU A 468 -4.03 45.74 20.23
C GLU A 468 -4.47 45.18 18.87
N ASN A 469 -4.90 46.06 17.96
CA ASN A 469 -5.28 45.73 16.58
C ASN A 469 -4.57 46.72 15.63
N PRO A 470 -3.28 46.53 15.34
CA PRO A 470 -2.45 47.51 14.63
C PRO A 470 -2.90 47.78 13.19
N TYR A 471 -3.66 46.87 12.59
CA TYR A 471 -4.17 46.96 11.22
C TYR A 471 -5.67 47.27 11.16
N ASN A 472 -6.30 47.63 12.28
CA ASN A 472 -7.75 47.87 12.36
C ASN A 472 -8.57 46.78 11.65
N ILE A 473 -8.16 45.51 11.80
CA ILE A 473 -8.79 44.35 11.17
C ILE A 473 -10.26 44.30 11.58
N GLU A 474 -11.13 44.11 10.58
CA GLU A 474 -12.54 43.84 10.77
C GLU A 474 -12.77 42.31 10.78
N PHE A 475 -13.19 41.77 11.91
CA PHE A 475 -13.54 40.36 12.02
C PHE A 475 -14.95 40.11 11.51
N VAL A 476 -15.09 39.10 10.64
CA VAL A 476 -16.37 38.63 10.10
C VAL A 476 -16.64 37.26 10.74
N GLU A 477 -17.29 37.27 11.90
CA GLU A 477 -17.66 36.07 12.65
C GLU A 477 -18.83 35.37 11.93
N LEU A 478 -18.62 34.11 11.54
CA LEU A 478 -19.59 33.28 10.83
C LEU A 478 -19.62 31.87 11.39
N GLU A 479 -20.74 31.18 11.20
CA GLU A 479 -20.79 29.73 11.38
C GLU A 479 -19.67 29.04 10.59
N ALA A 480 -18.97 28.09 11.22
CA ALA A 480 -17.75 27.50 10.66
C ALA A 480 -17.94 26.98 9.21
N ALA A 481 -19.06 26.33 8.93
CA ALA A 481 -19.43 25.84 7.58
C ALA A 481 -19.59 26.93 6.49
N GLN A 482 -19.68 28.21 6.89
CA GLN A 482 -19.83 29.35 6.00
C GLN A 482 -18.52 30.10 5.75
N VAL A 483 -17.50 29.91 6.60
CA VAL A 483 -16.26 30.70 6.55
C VAL A 483 -15.53 30.51 5.21
N ALA A 484 -15.43 29.27 4.71
CA ALA A 484 -14.80 28.99 3.42
C ALA A 484 -15.53 29.62 2.23
N ARG A 485 -16.85 29.85 2.35
CA ARG A 485 -17.70 30.36 1.27
C ARG A 485 -17.49 31.85 1.00
N VAL A 486 -17.01 32.59 1.99
CA VAL A 486 -16.78 34.05 1.88
C VAL A 486 -15.36 34.40 1.45
N VAL A 487 -14.54 33.44 1.03
CA VAL A 487 -13.13 33.64 0.63
C VAL A 487 -12.94 34.74 -0.41
N ASN A 488 -13.90 34.93 -1.32
CA ASN A 488 -13.88 35.97 -2.35
C ASN A 488 -14.39 37.34 -1.88
N GLU A 489 -14.81 37.47 -0.62
CA GLU A 489 -15.38 38.69 -0.04
C GLU A 489 -14.42 39.34 0.97
N VAL A 490 -13.64 38.53 1.68
CA VAL A 490 -12.70 38.95 2.72
C VAL A 490 -11.23 38.90 2.26
N SER A 491 -10.31 39.42 3.09
CA SER A 491 -8.88 39.43 2.79
C SER A 491 -8.24 38.07 3.09
N TYR A 492 -8.67 37.45 4.20
CA TYR A 492 -8.23 36.13 4.66
C TYR A 492 -9.39 35.40 5.34
N VAL A 493 -9.29 34.07 5.39
CA VAL A 493 -10.22 33.23 6.15
C VAL A 493 -9.41 32.36 7.12
N VAL A 494 -9.94 32.08 8.31
CA VAL A 494 -9.35 31.13 9.25
C VAL A 494 -10.26 29.92 9.33
N LEU A 495 -9.75 28.73 8.99
CA LEU A 495 -10.56 27.53 8.75
C LEU A 495 -10.17 26.37 9.66
N ASN A 496 -11.20 25.66 10.12
CA ASN A 496 -11.11 24.30 10.62
C ASN A 496 -10.59 23.36 9.52
N GLY A 497 -9.83 22.33 9.88
CA GLY A 497 -9.18 21.44 8.91
C GLY A 497 -10.19 20.70 8.02
N ASN A 498 -11.23 20.11 8.59
CA ASN A 498 -12.35 19.50 7.87
C ASN A 498 -12.96 20.43 6.79
N TYR A 499 -13.30 21.68 7.13
CA TYR A 499 -13.89 22.62 6.16
C TYR A 499 -12.86 23.16 5.16
N ALA A 500 -11.58 23.22 5.53
CA ALA A 500 -10.52 23.52 4.58
C ALA A 500 -10.39 22.38 3.54
N LEU A 501 -10.39 21.13 4.00
CA LEU A 501 -10.35 19.94 3.14
C LEU A 501 -11.57 19.86 2.22
N GLU A 502 -12.77 20.10 2.74
CA GLU A 502 -14.01 20.12 1.95
C GLU A 502 -13.99 21.23 0.89
N ALA A 503 -13.39 22.38 1.21
CA ALA A 503 -13.16 23.46 0.26
C ALA A 503 -12.02 23.20 -0.75
N GLY A 504 -11.35 22.04 -0.64
CA GLY A 504 -10.26 21.61 -1.51
C GLY A 504 -8.89 22.20 -1.17
N TYR A 505 -8.73 22.78 0.01
CA TYR A 505 -7.44 23.27 0.49
C TYR A 505 -6.63 22.15 1.14
N SER A 506 -5.33 22.16 0.89
CA SER A 506 -4.34 21.38 1.64
C SER A 506 -3.58 22.30 2.59
N VAL A 507 -3.55 21.97 3.88
CA VAL A 507 -2.91 22.84 4.88
C VAL A 507 -1.42 23.06 4.60
N GLY A 508 -0.70 22.05 4.11
CA GLY A 508 0.73 22.17 3.76
C GLY A 508 1.01 22.96 2.48
N LYS A 509 0.01 23.17 1.61
CA LYS A 509 0.18 23.79 0.29
C LYS A 509 -0.46 25.16 0.18
N ASP A 510 -1.67 25.31 0.73
CA ASP A 510 -2.54 26.46 0.49
C ASP A 510 -2.64 27.41 1.69
N SER A 511 -2.29 26.96 2.90
CA SER A 511 -2.34 27.83 4.07
C SER A 511 -1.21 28.86 4.05
N ILE A 512 -1.49 30.06 4.56
CA ILE A 512 -0.51 31.12 4.77
C ILE A 512 0.24 30.88 6.08
N ALA A 513 -0.48 30.42 7.10
CA ALA A 513 0.04 29.99 8.38
C ALA A 513 -0.92 28.97 8.98
N TYR A 514 -0.39 28.05 9.79
CA TYR A 514 -1.19 27.02 10.43
C TYR A 514 -0.54 26.60 11.75
N GLU A 515 -1.31 25.93 12.59
CA GLU A 515 -0.82 25.39 13.85
C GLU A 515 0.19 24.27 13.62
N SER A 516 1.33 24.31 14.32
CA SER A 516 2.33 23.24 14.24
C SER A 516 1.78 21.93 14.81
N SER A 517 2.13 20.81 14.17
CA SER A 517 1.70 19.45 14.55
C SER A 517 2.28 18.97 15.88
N ASP A 518 3.34 19.61 16.40
CA ASP A 518 3.95 19.32 17.71
C ASP A 518 3.52 20.32 18.81
N SER A 519 2.56 21.21 18.52
CA SER A 519 2.13 22.26 19.43
C SER A 519 1.24 21.77 20.56
N VAL A 520 1.05 22.61 21.58
CA VAL A 520 0.01 22.39 22.61
C VAL A 520 -1.38 22.30 21.98
N ALA A 521 -1.62 23.03 20.87
CA ALA A 521 -2.87 22.97 20.14
C ALA A 521 -3.12 21.56 19.56
N ALA A 522 -2.09 20.90 19.03
CA ALA A 522 -2.20 19.54 18.50
C ALA A 522 -2.67 18.50 19.53
N LYS A 523 -2.38 18.73 20.82
CA LYS A 523 -2.87 17.89 21.93
C LYS A 523 -4.21 18.36 22.51
N THR A 524 -4.57 19.62 22.30
CA THR A 524 -5.77 20.23 22.86
C THR A 524 -6.99 20.00 21.97
N TYR A 525 -6.78 19.98 20.65
CA TYR A 525 -7.82 19.94 19.64
C TYR A 525 -7.85 18.60 18.88
N VAL A 526 -7.54 17.51 19.57
CA VAL A 526 -7.68 16.15 19.03
C VAL A 526 -9.17 15.88 18.81
N ASN A 527 -9.52 15.38 17.63
CA ASN A 527 -10.85 14.93 17.29
C ASN A 527 -11.14 13.59 17.97
N ILE A 528 -12.35 13.49 18.52
CA ILE A 528 -12.78 12.41 19.39
C ILE A 528 -14.05 11.73 18.89
N ILE A 529 -14.35 10.57 19.46
CA ILE A 529 -15.68 9.96 19.37
C ILE A 529 -16.56 10.44 20.53
N GLY A 530 -17.54 11.28 20.23
CA GLY A 530 -18.52 11.76 21.21
C GLY A 530 -19.69 10.78 21.35
N VAL A 531 -20.04 10.39 22.58
CA VAL A 531 -21.16 9.48 22.88
C VAL A 531 -21.99 10.01 24.04
N LEU A 532 -23.24 9.59 24.17
CA LEU A 532 -24.02 9.93 25.36
C LEU A 532 -23.41 9.31 26.63
N ASP A 533 -23.37 10.06 27.74
CA ASP A 533 -22.87 9.60 29.05
C ASP A 533 -23.47 8.24 29.44
N GLY A 534 -22.58 7.31 29.81
CA GLY A 534 -22.90 5.92 30.14
C GLY A 534 -22.73 4.94 28.97
N ASN A 535 -22.55 5.40 27.73
CA ASN A 535 -22.33 4.54 26.56
C ASN A 535 -20.86 4.33 26.21
N GLU A 536 -19.93 5.11 26.79
CA GLU A 536 -18.49 5.08 26.47
C GLU A 536 -17.85 3.71 26.72
N ASN A 537 -18.46 2.92 27.59
CA ASN A 537 -17.99 1.59 27.95
C ASN A 537 -18.72 0.44 27.26
N SER A 538 -19.69 0.73 26.40
CA SER A 538 -20.42 -0.30 25.66
C SER A 538 -19.51 -1.03 24.66
N ASP A 539 -19.78 -2.32 24.43
CA ASP A 539 -18.95 -3.17 23.58
C ASP A 539 -18.84 -2.61 22.16
N LYS A 540 -19.94 -2.06 21.61
CA LYS A 540 -19.97 -1.47 20.27
C LYS A 540 -19.14 -0.19 20.15
N ILE A 541 -19.13 0.66 21.17
CA ILE A 541 -18.34 1.90 21.16
C ILE A 541 -16.85 1.56 21.34
N LYS A 542 -16.52 0.61 22.21
CA LYS A 542 -15.16 0.08 22.34
C LYS A 542 -14.66 -0.53 21.04
N ALA A 543 -15.50 -1.29 20.34
CA ALA A 543 -15.18 -1.84 19.03
C ALA A 543 -14.86 -0.72 18.02
N LEU A 544 -15.72 0.29 17.93
CA LEU A 544 -15.53 1.44 17.05
C LEU A 544 -14.20 2.16 17.32
N VAL A 545 -13.96 2.53 18.58
CA VAL A 545 -12.73 3.25 18.98
C VAL A 545 -11.50 2.39 18.75
N THR A 546 -11.56 1.09 19.06
CA THR A 546 -10.43 0.16 18.84
C THR A 546 -10.07 0.07 17.36
N VAL A 547 -11.07 -0.01 16.48
CA VAL A 547 -10.83 -0.01 15.03
C VAL A 547 -10.31 1.35 14.55
N LEU A 548 -10.90 2.45 14.99
CA LEU A 548 -10.44 3.80 14.60
C LEU A 548 -9.02 4.10 15.08
N ARG A 549 -8.56 3.43 16.14
CA ARG A 549 -7.18 3.53 16.64
C ARG A 549 -6.26 2.42 16.12
N SER A 550 -6.73 1.61 15.17
CA SER A 550 -5.93 0.52 14.59
C SER A 550 -4.83 1.05 13.66
N ALA A 551 -3.81 0.21 13.45
CA ALA A 551 -2.75 0.50 12.50
C ALA A 551 -3.28 0.71 11.07
N ASP A 552 -4.36 0.03 10.69
CA ASP A 552 -4.97 0.15 9.37
C ASP A 552 -5.60 1.53 9.17
N ILE A 553 -6.26 2.07 10.19
CA ILE A 553 -6.84 3.41 10.14
C ILE A 553 -5.75 4.48 10.19
N LYS A 554 -4.72 4.29 11.03
CA LYS A 554 -3.54 5.15 11.04
C LYS A 554 -2.93 5.24 9.64
N LYS A 555 -2.66 4.09 9.01
CA LYS A 555 -2.09 4.03 7.67
C LYS A 555 -3.00 4.69 6.63
N PHE A 556 -4.30 4.44 6.69
CA PHE A 556 -5.27 5.10 5.81
C PHE A 556 -5.18 6.62 5.92
N ILE A 557 -5.10 7.16 7.14
CA ILE A 557 -4.97 8.60 7.38
C ILE A 557 -3.66 9.13 6.79
N GLU A 558 -2.54 8.47 7.07
CA GLU A 558 -1.21 8.87 6.58
C GLU A 558 -1.11 8.86 5.05
N ASP A 559 -1.65 7.83 4.40
CA ASP A 559 -1.62 7.66 2.94
C ASP A 559 -2.58 8.63 2.22
N THR A 560 -3.69 9.00 2.85
CA THR A 560 -4.78 9.75 2.19
C THR A 560 -4.62 11.27 2.29
N TYR A 561 -4.19 11.78 3.44
CA TYR A 561 -4.34 13.21 3.74
C TYR A 561 -3.06 14.04 3.70
N ASP A 562 -1.90 13.46 3.37
CA ASP A 562 -0.64 14.20 3.12
C ASP A 562 -0.31 15.22 4.23
N GLY A 563 -0.52 14.82 5.50
CA GLY A 563 -0.31 15.65 6.69
C GLY A 563 -1.42 16.64 7.06
N ALA A 564 -2.50 16.74 6.28
CA ALA A 564 -3.68 17.55 6.62
C ALA A 564 -4.57 16.91 7.70
N VAL A 565 -4.40 15.61 7.91
CA VAL A 565 -5.00 14.84 9.01
C VAL A 565 -3.87 14.02 9.62
N ILE A 566 -3.66 14.15 10.92
CA ILE A 566 -2.53 13.54 11.63
C ILE A 566 -3.09 12.58 12.67
N PHE A 567 -2.77 11.30 12.53
CA PHE A 567 -3.20 10.29 13.50
C PHE A 567 -2.66 10.60 14.90
N PHE A 568 -3.50 10.44 15.93
CA PHE A 568 -3.12 10.76 17.30
C PHE A 568 -2.56 9.53 18.03
N GLU A 569 -1.25 9.56 18.28
CA GLU A 569 -0.55 8.56 19.11
C GLU A 569 -0.80 8.85 20.61
N SER A 570 -1.40 7.89 21.33
CA SER A 570 -1.67 7.98 22.78
C SER A 570 -0.42 7.86 23.65
#